data_AF-A0A0R0MNL3-F1
#
_entry.id   AF-A0A0R0MNL3-F1
#
_cell.length_a   1.000
_cell.length_b   1.000
_cell.length_c   1.000
_cell.angle_alpha   90.00
_cell.angle_beta   90.00
_cell.angle_gamma   90.00
#
_symmetry.space_group_name_H-M   'P 1'
#
loop_
_entity.id
_entity.type
_entity.pdbx_description
1 polymer ?
#
loop_
_entity_poly.entity_id
_entity_poly.type
_entity_poly.pdbx_seq_one_letter_code
_entity_poly.pdbx_strand_id
1 'polypeptide(L)'
;MAWRLVTDTEIRNLPVPEKMFAYATSYARGALALCDELAQSSAYSWPDGAVVLMMSSHATELFLKAMLLKRVPEELVWDLGHDLESAWEGYCLSFPEPEYQWDIPFKTVYSAGITPAQKAEFQKMRDAHHSILFRYPVDKKTGKDWKGLYAFEPNLFIPVLRKMKDDFRRVWSVAV
;
A
#
# COMPACT_ATOMS: atom_id res chain seq x y z
N MET A 1 -18.57 -16.22 -26.22
CA MET A 1 -18.23 -15.55 -24.95
C MET A 1 -19.50 -14.97 -24.37
N ALA A 2 -19.82 -15.28 -23.11
CA ALA A 2 -20.87 -14.60 -22.38
C ALA A 2 -20.24 -13.42 -21.63
N TRP A 3 -20.71 -12.20 -21.91
CA TRP A 3 -20.29 -11.02 -21.17
C TRP A 3 -20.96 -11.01 -19.79
N ARG A 4 -20.18 -10.84 -18.73
CA ARG A 4 -20.69 -10.64 -17.37
C ARG A 4 -20.42 -9.21 -16.96
N LEU A 5 -21.47 -8.39 -16.87
CA LEU A 5 -21.38 -7.07 -16.26
C LEU A 5 -21.19 -7.24 -14.74
N VAL A 6 -20.21 -6.54 -14.19
CA VAL A 6 -20.01 -6.43 -12.74
C VAL A 6 -20.48 -5.03 -12.30
N THR A 7 -21.18 -4.95 -11.18
CA THR A 7 -21.68 -3.69 -10.62
C THR A 7 -21.28 -3.59 -9.16
N ASP A 8 -21.33 -2.39 -8.58
CA ASP A 8 -20.97 -2.15 -7.18
C ASP A 8 -21.97 -2.76 -6.17
N THR A 9 -23.06 -3.39 -6.64
CA THR A 9 -24.02 -4.09 -5.77
C THR A 9 -23.36 -5.17 -4.91
N GLU A 10 -22.27 -5.78 -5.40
CA GLU A 10 -21.52 -6.81 -4.66
C GLU A 10 -20.81 -6.29 -3.41
N ILE A 11 -20.54 -4.97 -3.34
CA ILE A 11 -19.85 -4.35 -2.22
C ILE A 11 -20.73 -3.39 -1.40
N ARG A 12 -21.83 -2.85 -1.96
CA ARG A 12 -22.64 -1.78 -1.31
C ARG A 12 -23.07 -2.11 0.11
N ASN A 13 -23.46 -3.36 0.35
CA ASN A 13 -24.01 -3.80 1.63
C ASN A 13 -22.96 -4.40 2.59
N LEU A 14 -21.70 -4.46 2.17
CA LEU A 14 -20.62 -4.90 3.06
C LEU A 14 -20.34 -3.83 4.13
N PRO A 15 -19.91 -4.22 5.34
CA PRO A 15 -19.38 -3.27 6.29
C PRO A 15 -18.10 -2.60 5.75
N VAL A 16 -17.75 -1.43 6.28
CA VAL A 16 -16.64 -0.60 5.75
C VAL A 16 -15.30 -1.34 5.73
N PRO A 17 -14.89 -2.09 6.79
CA PRO A 17 -13.68 -2.92 6.74
C PRO A 17 -13.62 -3.86 5.53
N GLU A 18 -14.71 -4.55 5.24
CA GLU A 18 -14.83 -5.54 4.17
C GLU A 18 -14.77 -4.88 2.79
N LYS A 19 -15.38 -3.69 2.64
CA LYS A 19 -15.24 -2.88 1.43
C LYS A 19 -13.78 -2.52 1.18
N MET A 20 -13.09 -2.03 2.22
CA MET A 20 -11.67 -1.66 2.13
C MET A 20 -10.80 -2.86 1.77
N PHE A 21 -11.04 -4.01 2.40
CA PHE A 21 -10.33 -5.25 2.11
C PHE A 21 -10.56 -5.75 0.67
N ALA A 22 -11.79 -5.63 0.16
CA ALA A 22 -12.12 -6.00 -1.22
C ALA A 22 -11.36 -5.13 -2.25
N TYR A 23 -11.27 -3.82 -2.00
CA TYR A 23 -10.47 -2.92 -2.83
C TYR A 23 -8.97 -3.18 -2.69
N ALA A 24 -8.46 -3.38 -1.47
CA ALA A 24 -7.05 -3.72 -1.23
C ALA A 24 -6.63 -4.96 -2.04
N THR A 25 -7.45 -6.00 -2.00
CA THR A 25 -7.23 -7.23 -2.77
C THR A 25 -7.28 -6.99 -4.28
N SER A 26 -8.19 -6.15 -4.74
CA SER A 26 -8.34 -5.82 -6.16
C SER A 26 -7.14 -5.02 -6.69
N TYR A 27 -6.66 -4.02 -5.95
CA TYR A 27 -5.45 -3.28 -6.28
C TYR A 27 -4.20 -4.15 -6.26
N ALA A 28 -4.05 -5.03 -5.25
CA ALA A 28 -2.93 -5.96 -5.19
C ALA A 28 -2.93 -6.96 -6.37
N ARG A 29 -4.12 -7.41 -6.79
CA ARG A 29 -4.29 -8.25 -7.99
C ARG A 29 -3.91 -7.48 -9.26
N GLY A 30 -4.37 -6.23 -9.40
CA GLY A 30 -4.03 -5.38 -10.54
C GLY A 30 -2.53 -5.09 -10.62
N ALA A 31 -1.91 -4.77 -9.49
CA ALA A 31 -0.46 -4.57 -9.38
C ALA A 31 0.33 -5.80 -9.82
N LEU A 32 -0.06 -7.00 -9.36
CA LEU A 32 0.62 -8.23 -9.75
C LEU A 32 0.44 -8.54 -11.23
N ALA A 33 -0.78 -8.39 -11.77
CA ALA A 33 -1.04 -8.66 -13.18
C ALA A 33 -0.20 -7.76 -14.10
N LEU A 34 -0.16 -6.46 -13.81
CA LEU A 34 0.69 -5.52 -14.54
C LEU A 34 2.17 -5.86 -14.35
N CYS A 35 2.61 -6.17 -13.13
CA CYS A 35 4.01 -6.51 -12.88
C CYS A 35 4.44 -7.79 -13.61
N ASP A 36 3.60 -8.82 -13.67
CA ASP A 36 3.84 -10.05 -14.42
C ASP A 36 3.94 -9.78 -15.93
N GLU A 37 3.13 -8.85 -16.46
CA GLU A 37 3.21 -8.38 -17.85
C GLU A 37 4.53 -7.65 -18.12
N LEU A 38 4.92 -6.70 -17.26
CA LEU A 38 6.18 -5.96 -17.40
C LEU A 38 7.40 -6.89 -17.32
N ALA A 39 7.35 -7.93 -16.48
CA ALA A 39 8.42 -8.93 -16.38
C ALA A 39 8.62 -9.76 -17.65
N GLN A 40 7.56 -9.91 -18.46
CA GLN A 40 7.62 -10.60 -19.75
C GLN A 40 7.94 -9.65 -20.91
N SER A 41 7.88 -8.33 -20.69
CA SER A 41 8.22 -7.32 -21.68
C SER A 41 9.71 -7.02 -21.69
N SER A 42 10.30 -6.90 -22.88
CA SER A 42 11.66 -6.39 -23.06
C SER A 42 11.76 -4.86 -23.01
N ALA A 43 10.63 -4.16 -22.94
CA ALA A 43 10.55 -2.71 -22.94
C ALA A 43 9.45 -2.25 -21.97
N TYR A 44 9.86 -1.84 -20.77
CA TYR A 44 9.03 -1.13 -19.81
C TYR A 44 9.72 0.15 -19.37
N SER A 45 8.94 1.13 -18.93
CA SER A 45 9.40 2.45 -18.54
C SER A 45 9.20 2.70 -17.04
N TRP A 46 9.82 3.76 -16.51
CA TRP A 46 9.58 4.19 -15.14
C TRP A 46 8.08 4.45 -14.85
N PRO A 47 7.31 5.14 -15.71
CA PRO A 47 5.86 5.29 -15.54
C PRO A 47 5.12 3.96 -15.31
N ASP A 48 5.45 2.90 -16.04
CA ASP A 48 4.82 1.59 -15.88
C ASP A 48 5.09 1.01 -14.48
N GLY A 49 6.36 1.09 -14.04
CA GLY A 49 6.77 0.69 -12.71
C GLY A 49 6.14 1.54 -11.60
N ALA A 50 6.06 2.85 -11.80
CA ALA A 50 5.41 3.78 -10.87
C ALA A 50 3.93 3.43 -10.68
N VAL A 51 3.23 3.01 -11.73
CA VAL A 51 1.84 2.54 -11.62
C VAL A 51 1.75 1.26 -10.79
N VAL A 52 2.67 0.30 -10.96
CA VAL A 52 2.74 -0.91 -10.10
C VAL A 52 2.96 -0.52 -8.64
N LEU A 53 3.92 0.38 -8.36
CA LEU A 53 4.24 0.87 -7.01
C LEU A 53 3.07 1.66 -6.39
N MET A 54 2.35 2.44 -7.18
CA MET A 54 1.16 3.17 -6.75
C MET A 54 0.05 2.21 -6.35
N MET A 55 -0.29 1.25 -7.22
CA MET A 55 -1.35 0.27 -6.92
C MET A 55 -1.03 -0.57 -5.69
N SER A 56 0.23 -1.00 -5.55
CA SER A 56 0.66 -1.83 -4.42
C SER A 56 0.75 -1.06 -3.10
N SER A 57 1.24 0.18 -3.10
CA SER A 57 1.21 1.04 -1.92
C SER A 57 -0.22 1.38 -1.49
N HIS A 58 -1.11 1.66 -2.45
CA HIS A 58 -2.52 1.90 -2.15
C HIS A 58 -3.25 0.66 -1.65
N ALA A 59 -2.95 -0.52 -2.21
CA ALA A 59 -3.46 -1.79 -1.70
C ALA A 59 -3.07 -2.00 -0.22
N THR A 60 -1.81 -1.68 0.12
CA THR A 60 -1.28 -1.74 1.49
C THR A 60 -2.00 -0.77 2.43
N GLU A 61 -2.19 0.47 2.01
CA GLU A 61 -2.93 1.49 2.77
C GLU A 61 -4.36 1.02 3.08
N LEU A 62 -5.09 0.55 2.06
CA LEU A 62 -6.47 0.10 2.22
C LEU A 62 -6.56 -1.14 3.10
N PHE A 63 -5.58 -2.06 3.02
CA PHE A 63 -5.52 -3.21 3.89
C PHE A 63 -5.31 -2.83 5.36
N LEU A 64 -4.38 -1.91 5.64
CA LEU A 64 -4.15 -1.41 7.00
C LEU A 64 -5.40 -0.72 7.55
N LYS A 65 -6.06 0.13 6.76
CA LYS A 65 -7.33 0.76 7.15
C LYS A 65 -8.42 -0.27 7.40
N ALA A 66 -8.56 -1.28 6.53
CA ALA A 66 -9.52 -2.36 6.72
C ALA A 66 -9.32 -3.05 8.08
N MET A 67 -8.08 -3.36 8.43
CA MET A 67 -7.73 -3.97 9.71
C MET A 67 -7.99 -3.02 10.89
N LEU A 68 -7.54 -1.77 10.81
CA LEU A 68 -7.75 -0.78 11.89
C LEU A 68 -9.22 -0.56 12.19
N LEU A 69 -10.07 -0.49 11.17
CA LEU A 69 -11.53 -0.32 11.33
C LEU A 69 -12.21 -1.48 12.10
N LYS A 70 -11.53 -2.61 12.32
CA LYS A 70 -12.04 -3.69 13.19
C LYS A 70 -11.84 -3.42 14.68
N ARG A 71 -10.86 -2.59 15.07
CA ARG A 71 -10.47 -2.36 16.48
C ARG A 71 -10.42 -0.90 16.91
N VAL A 72 -10.44 0.04 15.95
CA VAL A 72 -10.24 1.48 16.18
C VAL A 72 -11.48 2.24 15.69
N PRO A 73 -11.92 3.30 16.40
CA PRO A 73 -12.98 4.19 15.94
C PRO A 73 -12.76 4.68 14.51
N GLU A 74 -13.83 4.68 13.71
CA GLU A 74 -13.77 4.94 12.28
C GLU A 74 -13.16 6.32 11.97
N GLU A 75 -13.50 7.34 12.76
CA GLU A 75 -13.01 8.71 12.59
C GLU A 75 -11.48 8.79 12.68
N LEU A 76 -10.88 8.07 13.65
CA LEU A 76 -9.44 8.04 13.84
C LEU A 76 -8.72 7.38 12.66
N VAL A 77 -9.36 6.39 12.02
CA VAL A 77 -8.77 5.74 10.84
C VAL A 77 -8.81 6.65 9.62
N TRP A 78 -9.87 7.46 9.47
CA TRP A 78 -9.98 8.42 8.38
C TRP A 78 -9.01 9.60 8.53
N ASP A 79 -8.75 10.05 9.75
CA ASP A 79 -7.80 11.13 10.06
C ASP A 79 -6.34 10.79 9.68
N LEU A 80 -6.01 9.50 9.52
CA LEU A 80 -4.69 9.06 9.03
C LEU A 80 -4.41 9.49 7.57
N GLY A 81 -5.44 9.90 6.82
CA GLY A 81 -5.28 10.32 5.43
C GLY A 81 -4.62 9.23 4.58
N HIS A 82 -3.56 9.57 3.84
CA HIS A 82 -2.78 8.60 3.05
C HIS A 82 -1.42 8.28 3.67
N ASP A 83 -1.26 8.47 4.99
CA ASP A 83 0.00 8.20 5.65
C ASP A 83 0.16 6.73 6.02
N LEU A 84 0.81 5.99 5.11
CA LEU A 84 1.08 4.57 5.29
C LEU A 84 1.90 4.27 6.55
N GLU A 85 2.81 5.16 6.95
CA GLU A 85 3.66 4.95 8.12
C GLU A 85 2.84 5.05 9.40
N SER A 86 2.04 6.11 9.55
CA SER A 86 1.10 6.25 10.67
C SER A 86 0.07 5.11 10.72
N ALA A 87 -0.45 4.67 9.56
CA ALA A 87 -1.34 3.52 9.50
C ALA A 87 -0.67 2.21 9.94
N TRP A 88 0.61 2.01 9.57
CA TRP A 88 1.38 0.85 10.00
C TRP A 88 1.70 0.86 11.50
N GLU A 89 2.06 2.01 12.05
CA GLU A 89 2.29 2.18 13.49
C GLU A 89 1.01 1.91 14.28
N GLY A 90 -0.12 2.49 13.86
CA GLY A 90 -1.43 2.21 14.45
C GLY A 90 -1.82 0.73 14.37
N TYR A 91 -1.49 0.08 13.24
CA TYR A 91 -1.75 -1.34 13.04
C TYR A 91 -0.95 -2.19 14.03
N CYS A 92 0.37 -1.95 14.15
CA CYS A 92 1.23 -2.66 15.09
C CYS A 92 0.77 -2.53 16.54
N LEU A 93 0.26 -1.36 16.92
CA LEU A 93 -0.29 -1.11 18.26
C LEU A 93 -1.60 -1.85 18.49
N SER A 94 -2.45 -1.91 17.47
CA SER A 94 -3.80 -2.50 17.56
C SER A 94 -3.79 -4.02 17.38
N PHE A 95 -2.78 -4.58 16.71
CA PHE A 95 -2.62 -6.00 16.37
C PHE A 95 -1.20 -6.50 16.70
N PRO A 96 -0.77 -6.50 17.97
CA PRO A 96 0.57 -6.93 18.36
C PRO A 96 0.79 -8.45 18.26
N GLU A 97 -0.28 -9.24 18.16
CA GLU A 97 -0.25 -10.69 18.26
C GLU A 97 0.49 -11.34 17.06
N PRO A 98 1.27 -12.41 17.27
CA PRO A 98 2.12 -13.00 16.22
C PRO A 98 1.38 -13.39 14.92
N GLU A 99 0.13 -13.83 15.02
CA GLU A 99 -0.71 -14.19 13.88
C GLU A 99 -1.02 -13.00 12.96
N TYR A 100 -0.97 -11.78 13.47
CA TYR A 100 -1.16 -10.54 12.72
C TYR A 100 0.17 -9.93 12.24
N GLN A 101 1.32 -10.52 12.56
CA GLN A 101 2.59 -9.99 12.07
C GLN A 101 2.78 -10.36 10.60
N TRP A 102 3.26 -9.39 9.81
CA TRP A 102 3.63 -9.56 8.41
C TRP A 102 4.65 -8.50 8.02
N ASP A 103 5.32 -8.73 6.89
CA ASP A 103 6.34 -7.79 6.39
C ASP A 103 5.68 -6.83 5.40
N ILE A 104 5.39 -5.62 5.88
CA ILE A 104 4.77 -4.58 5.07
C ILE A 104 5.75 -4.08 3.99
N PRO A 105 5.38 -4.11 2.70
CA PRO A 105 6.16 -3.40 1.69
C PRO A 105 6.05 -1.88 1.92
N PHE A 106 7.06 -1.11 1.50
CA PHE A 106 7.08 0.36 1.66
C PHE A 106 7.29 0.91 3.08
N LYS A 107 7.75 0.09 4.05
CA LYS A 107 8.28 0.64 5.31
C LYS A 107 9.57 1.41 5.04
N THR A 108 9.70 2.59 5.63
CA THR A 108 10.99 3.28 5.68
C THR A 108 11.92 2.47 6.59
N VAL A 109 13.07 2.06 6.06
CA VAL A 109 14.11 1.40 6.88
C VAL A 109 15.04 2.47 7.42
N TYR A 110 15.00 2.66 8.73
CA TYR A 110 15.94 3.52 9.45
C TYR A 110 17.14 2.70 9.92
N SER A 111 18.33 3.29 9.91
CA SER A 111 19.51 2.66 10.49
C SER A 111 19.35 2.48 12.00
N ALA A 112 20.03 1.47 12.55
CA ALA A 112 20.04 1.25 13.99
C ALA A 112 20.61 2.50 14.72
N GLY A 113 19.96 2.92 15.81
CA GLY A 113 20.38 4.06 16.62
C GLY A 113 19.75 5.41 16.26
N ILE A 114 18.81 5.46 15.31
CA ILE A 114 18.05 6.68 14.98
C ILE A 114 17.11 7.02 16.15
N THR A 115 17.20 8.24 16.66
CA THR A 115 16.30 8.76 17.71
C THR A 115 14.93 9.15 17.12
N PRO A 116 13.86 9.24 17.93
CA PRO A 116 12.56 9.74 17.46
C PRO A 116 12.62 11.15 16.84
N ALA A 117 13.49 12.03 17.36
CA ALA A 117 13.68 13.37 16.81
C ALA A 117 14.30 13.33 15.40
N GLN A 118 15.32 12.49 15.20
CA GLN A 118 15.94 12.27 13.89
C GLN A 118 14.95 11.62 12.91
N LYS A 119 14.15 10.64 13.38
CA LYS A 119 13.08 10.05 12.57
C LYS A 119 12.12 11.11 12.05
N ALA A 120 11.64 12.00 12.93
CA ALA A 120 10.77 13.11 12.56
C ALA A 120 11.44 14.08 11.56
N GLU A 121 12.75 14.31 11.67
CA GLU A 121 13.50 15.12 10.72
C GLU A 121 13.58 14.45 9.34
N PHE A 122 13.87 13.15 9.27
CA PHE A 122 13.84 12.39 8.02
C PHE A 122 12.47 12.37 7.37
N GLN A 123 11.41 12.25 8.16
CA GLN A 123 10.04 12.32 7.65
C GLN A 123 9.73 13.68 7.02
N LYS A 124 10.22 14.79 7.63
CA LYS A 124 10.10 16.14 7.06
C LYS A 124 10.91 16.33 5.77
N MET A 125 11.99 15.58 5.60
CA MET A 125 12.82 15.61 4.40
C MET A 125 12.25 14.78 3.24
N ARG A 126 11.22 13.95 3.47
CA ARG A 126 10.63 13.12 2.42
C ARG A 126 9.91 13.99 1.39
N ASP A 127 10.12 13.66 0.12
CA ASP A 127 9.51 14.35 -1.02
C ASP A 127 7.97 14.36 -0.97
N ALA A 128 7.34 13.20 -0.79
CA ALA A 128 5.90 13.06 -0.60
C ALA A 128 5.51 11.70 -0.02
N HIS A 129 4.24 11.50 0.36
CA HIS A 129 3.67 10.16 0.62
C HIS A 129 3.63 9.31 -0.64
N HIS A 130 3.73 7.98 -0.50
CA HIS A 130 3.72 7.03 -1.63
C HIS A 130 2.53 7.25 -2.59
N SER A 131 1.36 7.59 -2.03
CA SER A 131 0.13 7.88 -2.79
C SER A 131 0.25 9.09 -3.74
N ILE A 132 1.17 10.01 -3.45
CA ILE A 132 1.47 11.20 -4.26
C ILE A 132 2.71 10.97 -5.12
N LEU A 133 3.77 10.44 -4.51
CA LEU A 133 5.06 10.20 -5.15
C LEU A 133 4.94 9.38 -6.43
N PHE A 134 4.16 8.29 -6.39
CA PHE A 134 3.98 7.41 -7.54
C PHE A 134 2.81 7.82 -8.45
N ARG A 135 2.01 8.81 -8.04
CA ARG A 135 0.85 9.30 -8.81
C ARG A 135 1.21 10.48 -9.70
N TYR A 136 2.08 11.36 -9.24
CA TYR A 136 2.49 12.54 -9.96
C TYR A 136 4.01 12.52 -10.16
N PRO A 137 4.52 12.80 -11.37
CA PRO A 137 5.96 12.80 -11.63
C PRO A 137 6.68 14.02 -11.03
N VAL A 138 5.92 15.02 -10.56
CA VAL A 138 6.45 16.28 -10.03
C VAL A 138 5.69 16.70 -8.77
N ASP A 139 6.36 17.48 -7.93
CA ASP A 139 5.73 18.15 -6.79
C ASP A 139 4.73 19.21 -7.26
N LYS A 140 3.51 19.14 -6.74
CA LYS A 140 2.41 20.05 -7.13
C LYS A 140 2.72 21.53 -6.86
N LYS A 141 3.46 21.83 -5.78
CA LYS A 141 3.68 23.22 -5.34
C LYS A 141 4.79 23.89 -6.13
N THR A 142 5.82 23.13 -6.48
CA THR A 142 7.05 23.65 -7.09
C THR A 142 7.18 23.31 -8.57
N GLY A 143 6.44 22.31 -9.05
CA GLY A 143 6.54 21.79 -10.42
C GLY A 143 7.85 21.04 -10.70
N LYS A 144 8.66 20.78 -9.67
CA LYS A 144 9.97 20.12 -9.78
C LYS A 144 9.83 18.61 -9.60
N ASP A 145 10.78 17.89 -10.19
CA ASP A 145 10.93 16.45 -9.96
C ASP A 145 11.19 16.17 -8.47
N TRP A 146 10.81 14.97 -8.05
CA TRP A 146 11.19 14.43 -6.76
C TRP A 146 12.71 14.29 -6.66
N LYS A 147 13.27 14.53 -5.47
CA LYS A 147 14.73 14.52 -5.24
C LYS A 147 15.29 13.10 -5.13
N GLY A 148 14.46 12.13 -4.75
CA GLY A 148 14.88 10.74 -4.57
C GLY A 148 15.29 10.05 -5.88
N LEU A 149 16.21 9.09 -5.77
CA LEU A 149 16.44 8.12 -6.84
C LEU A 149 15.43 6.98 -6.65
N TYR A 150 14.56 6.80 -7.64
CA TYR A 150 13.56 5.74 -7.63
C TYR A 150 13.85 4.74 -8.73
N ALA A 151 13.72 3.47 -8.40
CA ALA A 151 13.96 2.36 -9.31
C ALA A 151 12.88 1.30 -9.13
N PHE A 152 12.64 0.56 -10.20
CA PHE A 152 11.68 -0.54 -10.22
C PHE A 152 12.22 -1.64 -11.14
N GLU A 153 12.20 -2.88 -10.65
CA GLU A 153 12.52 -4.07 -11.43
C GLU A 153 11.39 -5.10 -11.21
N PRO A 154 10.64 -5.47 -12.26
CA PRO A 154 9.48 -6.35 -12.14
C PRO A 154 9.78 -7.71 -11.49
N ASN A 155 10.86 -8.39 -11.89
CA ASN A 155 11.15 -9.75 -11.44
C ASN A 155 11.49 -9.80 -9.94
N LEU A 156 12.14 -8.77 -9.41
CA LEU A 156 12.42 -8.59 -7.99
C LEU A 156 11.17 -8.23 -7.21
N PHE A 157 10.19 -7.56 -7.84
CA PHE A 157 8.99 -7.09 -7.16
C PHE A 157 7.82 -8.10 -7.16
N ILE A 158 7.77 -9.02 -8.13
CA ILE A 158 6.76 -10.10 -8.18
C ILE A 158 6.70 -10.91 -6.86
N PRO A 159 7.82 -11.41 -6.30
CA PRO A 159 7.81 -12.13 -5.03
C PRO A 159 7.23 -11.29 -3.87
N VAL A 160 7.51 -9.98 -3.86
CA VAL A 160 6.98 -9.05 -2.86
C VAL A 160 5.46 -8.94 -2.97
N LEU A 161 4.93 -8.77 -4.18
CA LEU A 161 3.49 -8.70 -4.43
C LEU A 161 2.76 -10.00 -4.08
N ARG A 162 3.37 -11.16 -4.39
CA ARG A 162 2.81 -12.46 -4.02
C ARG A 162 2.73 -12.62 -2.51
N LYS A 163 3.84 -12.36 -1.81
CA LYS A 163 3.89 -12.41 -0.35
C LYS A 163 2.88 -11.45 0.29
N MET A 164 2.81 -10.21 -0.18
CA MET A 164 1.86 -9.20 0.29
C MET A 164 0.41 -9.69 0.18
N LYS A 165 0.03 -10.29 -0.96
CA LYS A 165 -1.32 -10.84 -1.16
C LYS A 165 -1.63 -12.02 -0.24
N ASP A 166 -0.65 -12.89 -0.03
CA ASP A 166 -0.81 -14.05 0.84
C ASP A 166 -0.90 -13.61 2.31
N ASP A 167 -0.11 -12.61 2.73
CA ASP A 167 -0.21 -11.99 4.05
C ASP A 167 -1.57 -11.31 4.26
N PHE A 168 -2.09 -10.55 3.28
CA PHE A 168 -3.43 -9.96 3.37
C PHE A 168 -4.49 -11.02 3.67
N ARG A 169 -4.48 -12.12 2.92
CA ARG A 169 -5.44 -13.22 3.09
C ARG A 169 -5.28 -13.90 4.44
N ARG A 170 -4.05 -14.23 4.83
CA ARG A 170 -3.72 -14.90 6.08
C ARG A 170 -4.19 -14.07 7.27
N VAL A 171 -3.74 -12.82 7.34
CA VAL A 171 -4.05 -11.88 8.43
C VAL A 171 -5.56 -11.60 8.49
N TRP A 172 -6.21 -11.35 7.34
CA TRP A 172 -7.66 -11.11 7.30
C TRP A 172 -8.48 -12.30 7.78
N SER A 173 -8.05 -13.53 7.45
CA SER A 173 -8.80 -14.76 7.78
C SER A 173 -8.91 -15.06 9.28
N VAL A 174 -7.98 -14.53 10.07
CA VAL A 174 -7.95 -14.69 11.53
C VAL A 174 -8.36 -13.43 12.28
N ALA A 175 -8.61 -12.34 11.56
CA ALA A 175 -9.00 -11.06 12.12
C ALA A 175 -10.44 -11.10 12.62
N VAL A 176 -10.61 -11.13 13.94
CA VAL A 176 -11.88 -10.87 14.62
C VAL A 176 -12.18 -9.37 14.51
#